data_AF-A0A521V685-F1
#
_entry.id   AF-A0A521V685-F1
#
_cell.length_a   1.000
_cell.length_b   1.000
_cell.length_c   1.000
_cell.angle_alpha   90.00
_cell.angle_beta   90.00
_cell.angle_gamma   90.00
#
_symmetry.space_group_name_H-M   'P 1'
#
loop_
_entity.id
_entity.type
_entity.pdbx_description
1 polymer ?
#
loop_
_entity_poly.entity_id
_entity_poly.type
_entity_poly.pdbx_seq_one_letter_code
_entity_poly.pdbx_strand_id
1 'polypeptide(L)'
;MPATHKSPAKLWSPSEDFIQNSNLKKYLDWLGVTESLIFANYHELWKWSTGYPEKFWESLWKYFKIMAHSPYREVLTTHKMPGAQWFTGSTLNYAEHIFRAANDQHPAIIFS
;
A
#
# COMPACT_ATOMS: atom_id res chain seq x y z
N MET A 1 -35.99 0.67 26.71
CA MET A 1 -34.72 0.06 27.17
C MET A 1 -33.79 -0.05 25.97
N PRO A 2 -32.53 0.44 26.02
CA PRO A 2 -31.64 0.28 24.87
C PRO A 2 -31.13 -1.17 24.86
N ALA A 3 -31.20 -1.81 23.69
CA ALA A 3 -30.64 -3.13 23.50
C ALA A 3 -29.10 -3.07 23.64
N THR A 4 -28.55 -3.87 24.55
CA THR A 4 -27.11 -4.06 24.68
C THR A 4 -26.62 -4.92 23.52
N HIS A 5 -26.09 -4.29 22.47
CA HIS A 5 -25.35 -5.01 21.43
C HIS A 5 -24.09 -5.63 22.05
N LYS A 6 -24.10 -6.96 22.31
CA LYS A 6 -22.88 -7.71 22.60
C LYS A 6 -21.99 -7.66 21.36
N SER A 7 -20.81 -7.06 21.48
CA SER A 7 -19.80 -7.12 20.43
C SER A 7 -19.44 -8.58 20.15
N PRO A 8 -19.31 -8.97 18.87
CA PRO A 8 -19.02 -10.36 18.51
C PRO A 8 -17.68 -10.79 19.10
N ALA A 9 -17.62 -12.03 19.58
CA ALA A 9 -16.39 -12.60 20.12
C ALA A 9 -15.30 -12.65 19.03
N LYS A 10 -14.10 -12.18 19.37
CA LYS A 10 -12.96 -12.19 18.44
C LYS A 10 -12.53 -13.63 18.20
N LEU A 11 -12.63 -14.11 16.96
CA LEU A 11 -12.34 -15.50 16.60
C LEU A 11 -10.84 -15.80 16.52
N TRP A 12 -10.02 -14.80 16.19
CA TRP A 12 -8.59 -14.97 15.99
C TRP A 12 -7.86 -13.64 16.19
N SER A 13 -6.58 -13.71 16.58
CA SER A 13 -5.64 -12.59 16.55
C SER A 13 -4.27 -13.08 16.06
N PRO A 14 -3.54 -12.27 15.28
CA PRO A 14 -2.18 -12.60 14.88
C PRO A 14 -1.27 -12.67 16.11
N SER A 15 -0.25 -13.54 16.06
CA SER A 15 0.84 -13.50 17.01
C SER A 15 1.73 -12.28 16.77
N GLU A 16 2.53 -11.92 17.77
CA GLU A 16 3.51 -10.84 17.64
C GLU A 16 4.51 -11.12 16.52
N ASP A 17 5.03 -12.35 16.43
CA ASP A 17 5.94 -12.75 15.37
C ASP A 17 5.32 -12.59 13.98
N PHE A 18 4.03 -12.89 13.83
CA PHE A 18 3.32 -12.68 12.56
C PHE A 18 3.24 -11.20 12.21
N ILE A 19 2.94 -10.34 13.18
CA ILE A 19 2.88 -8.89 13.00
C ILE A 19 4.26 -8.37 12.57
N GLN A 20 5.32 -8.73 13.31
CA GLN A 20 6.67 -8.23 13.08
C GLN A 20 7.25 -8.63 11.73
N ASN A 21 6.90 -9.82 11.22
CA ASN A 21 7.39 -10.31 9.93
C ASN A 21 6.50 -9.94 8.73
N SER A 22 5.37 -9.28 8.97
CA SER A 22 4.43 -8.91 7.91
C SER A 22 5.01 -7.86 6.94
N ASN A 23 4.56 -7.89 5.68
CA ASN A 23 4.93 -6.86 4.70
C ASN A 23 4.42 -5.47 5.12
N LEU A 24 3.30 -5.40 5.83
CA LEU A 24 2.78 -4.14 6.34
C LEU A 24 3.73 -3.53 7.39
N LYS A 25 4.29 -4.35 8.29
CA LYS A 25 5.28 -3.87 9.26
C LYS A 25 6.55 -3.35 8.57
N LYS A 26 7.06 -4.08 7.57
CA LYS A 26 8.20 -3.61 6.76
C LYS A 26 7.92 -2.27 6.07
N TYR A 27 6.70 -2.06 5.58
CA TYR A 27 6.29 -0.79 5.00
C TYR A 27 6.18 0.33 6.04
N LEU A 28 5.63 0.05 7.22
CA LEU A 28 5.57 1.01 8.34
C LEU A 28 6.96 1.44 8.81
N ASP A 29 7.89 0.49 8.93
CA ASP A 29 9.27 0.80 9.32
C ASP A 29 9.97 1.64 8.25
N TRP A 30 9.75 1.33 6.98
CA TRP A 30 10.25 2.13 5.86
C TRP A 30 9.67 3.55 5.86
N LEU A 31 8.37 3.72 6.15
CA LEU A 31 7.74 5.04 6.29
C LEU A 31 8.34 5.84 7.45
N GLY A 32 8.62 5.19 8.57
CA GLY A 32 9.26 5.83 9.73
C GLY A 32 10.65 6.35 9.41
N VAL A 33 11.45 5.58 8.65
CA VAL A 33 12.81 5.96 8.26
C VAL A 33 12.84 6.99 7.12
N THR A 34 12.00 6.80 6.09
CA THR A 34 12.11 7.55 4.83
C THR A 34 11.23 8.79 4.79
N GLU A 35 10.05 8.73 5.40
CA GLU A 35 9.04 9.78 5.34
C GLU A 35 8.78 10.41 6.74
N SER A 36 9.51 9.97 7.78
CA SER A 36 9.29 10.38 9.19
C SER A 36 7.85 10.16 9.68
N LEU A 37 7.16 9.16 9.13
CA LEU A 37 5.77 8.84 9.48
C LEU A 37 5.72 7.60 10.37
N ILE A 38 5.28 7.78 11.61
CA ILE A 38 5.14 6.72 12.62
C ILE A 38 3.68 6.62 13.03
N PHE A 39 3.17 5.39 13.09
CA PHE A 39 1.78 5.10 13.45
C PHE A 39 1.76 4.13 14.63
N ALA A 40 0.92 4.38 15.64
CA ALA A 40 0.84 3.52 16.82
C ALA A 40 0.07 2.22 16.54
N ASN A 41 -0.83 2.24 15.56
CA ASN A 41 -1.67 1.10 15.20
C ASN A 41 -2.18 1.21 13.76
N TYR A 42 -2.77 0.11 13.26
CA TYR A 42 -3.36 0.05 11.92
C TYR A 42 -4.43 1.13 11.68
N HIS A 43 -5.21 1.49 12.70
CA HIS A 43 -6.30 2.44 12.54
C HIS A 43 -5.79 3.86 12.27
N GLU A 44 -4.66 4.26 12.86
CA GLU A 44 -4.00 5.52 12.55
C GLU A 44 -3.42 5.54 11.13
N LEU A 45 -2.77 4.45 10.71
CA LEU A 45 -2.31 4.29 9.32
C LEU A 45 -3.49 4.42 8.35
N TRP A 46 -4.59 3.73 8.62
CA TRP A 46 -5.80 3.77 7.79
C TRP A 46 -6.35 5.20 7.69
N LYS A 47 -6.53 5.90 8.83
CA LYS A 47 -6.98 7.29 8.86
C LYS A 47 -6.12 8.19 7.99
N TRP A 48 -4.80 8.05 8.10
CA TRP A 48 -3.86 8.81 7.27
C TRP A 48 -4.00 8.44 5.78
N SER A 49 -4.07 7.15 5.45
CA SER A 49 -4.17 6.69 4.05
C SER A 49 -5.41 7.22 3.33
N THR A 50 -6.54 7.36 4.05
CA THR A 50 -7.80 7.89 3.50
C THR A 50 -7.87 9.42 3.56
N GLY A 51 -7.21 10.04 4.54
CA GLY A 51 -7.21 11.49 4.71
C GLY A 51 -6.22 12.21 3.79
N TYR A 52 -5.15 11.52 3.37
CA TYR A 52 -4.11 12.05 2.49
C TYR A 52 -3.79 11.06 1.36
N PRO A 53 -4.75 10.77 0.47
CA PRO A 53 -4.60 9.73 -0.54
C PRO A 53 -3.41 9.98 -1.47
N GLU A 54 -3.10 11.22 -1.82
CA GLU A 54 -1.96 11.57 -2.67
C GLU A 54 -0.63 11.19 -2.00
N LYS A 55 -0.47 11.53 -0.72
CA LYS A 55 0.74 11.19 0.03
C LYS A 55 0.86 9.67 0.20
N PHE A 56 -0.25 9.01 0.47
CA PHE A 56 -0.29 7.56 0.61
C PHE A 56 0.12 6.86 -0.69
N TRP A 57 -0.51 7.20 -1.81
CA TRP A 57 -0.20 6.55 -3.09
C TRP A 57 1.20 6.91 -3.60
N GLU A 58 1.68 8.14 -3.37
CA GLU A 58 3.07 8.48 -3.65
C GLU A 58 4.05 7.64 -2.82
N SER A 59 3.78 7.45 -1.53
CA SER A 59 4.66 6.65 -0.67
C SER A 59 4.72 5.19 -1.11
N LEU A 60 3.61 4.62 -1.61
CA LEU A 60 3.62 3.28 -2.22
C LEU A 60 4.40 3.25 -3.54
N TRP A 61 4.27 4.29 -4.37
CA TRP A 61 5.05 4.42 -5.61
C TRP A 61 6.56 4.36 -5.32
N LYS A 62 7.01 5.08 -4.29
CA LYS A 62 8.40 5.07 -3.82
C LYS A 62 8.79 3.73 -3.19
N TYR A 63 7.97 3.19 -2.29
CA TYR A 63 8.25 1.94 -1.56
C TYR A 63 8.43 0.75 -2.50
N PHE A 64 7.51 0.57 -3.45
CA PHE A 64 7.60 -0.51 -4.44
C PHE A 64 8.60 -0.21 -5.57
N LYS A 65 9.18 1.01 -5.58
CA LYS A 65 10.11 1.48 -6.60
C LYS A 65 9.51 1.31 -7.99
N ILE A 66 8.31 1.88 -8.20
CA ILE A 66 7.60 1.82 -9.47
C ILE A 66 8.46 2.45 -10.56
N MET A 67 8.63 1.72 -11.66
CA MET A 67 9.45 2.10 -12.80
C MET A 67 8.59 2.88 -13.79
N ALA A 68 8.92 4.14 -14.03
CA ALA A 68 8.25 4.96 -15.02
C ALA A 68 9.25 5.53 -16.01
N HIS A 69 8.86 5.54 -17.28
CA HIS A 69 9.63 6.12 -18.38
C HIS A 69 9.46 7.64 -18.45
N SER A 70 8.40 8.16 -17.83
CA SER A 70 8.17 9.60 -17.66
C SER A 70 7.72 9.87 -16.23
N PRO A 71 8.19 10.95 -15.58
CA PRO A 71 7.77 11.29 -14.23
C PRO A 71 6.28 11.67 -14.18
N TYR A 72 5.61 11.36 -13.07
CA TYR A 72 4.28 11.94 -12.81
C TYR A 72 4.42 13.44 -12.50
N ARG A 73 3.41 14.21 -12.87
CA ARG A 73 3.27 15.64 -12.54
C ARG A 73 2.37 15.84 -11.33
N GLU A 74 1.35 15.00 -11.19
CA GLU A 74 0.37 15.07 -10.12
C GLU A 74 -0.12 13.66 -9.78
N VAL A 75 -0.24 13.36 -8.48
CA VAL A 75 -0.67 12.03 -8.02
C VAL A 75 -2.17 11.82 -8.21
N LEU A 76 -3.00 12.83 -7.93
CA LEU A 76 -4.45 12.78 -8.09
C LEU A 76 -4.97 14.15 -8.52
N THR A 77 -5.71 14.21 -9.62
CA THR A 77 -6.22 15.49 -10.16
C THR A 77 -7.43 16.05 -9.42
N THR A 78 -8.28 15.18 -8.88
CA THR A 78 -9.50 15.59 -8.17
C THR A 78 -10.03 14.50 -7.26
N HIS A 79 -10.63 14.92 -6.15
CA HIS A 79 -11.36 14.05 -5.22
C HIS A 79 -12.82 13.85 -5.66
N LYS A 80 -13.29 14.62 -6.66
CA LYS A 80 -14.64 14.47 -7.20
C LYS A 80 -14.69 13.26 -8.14
N MET A 81 -15.69 12.42 -7.93
CA MET A 81 -15.94 11.25 -8.78
C MET A 81 -17.24 11.43 -9.58
N PRO A 82 -17.30 10.96 -10.84
CA PRO A 82 -16.21 10.35 -11.63
C PRO A 82 -15.23 11.40 -12.20
N GLY A 83 -14.09 10.95 -12.76
CA GLY A 83 -13.14 11.81 -13.47
C GLY A 83 -11.79 12.03 -12.79
N ALA A 84 -11.57 11.43 -11.62
CA ALA A 84 -10.26 11.37 -10.96
C ALA A 84 -9.23 10.67 -11.86
N GLN A 85 -8.08 11.32 -12.08
CA GLN A 85 -6.94 10.76 -12.81
C GLN A 85 -5.75 10.65 -11.86
N TRP A 86 -5.08 9.49 -11.90
CA TRP A 86 -3.96 9.18 -11.04
C TRP A 86 -2.63 9.25 -11.79
N PHE A 87 -1.59 9.76 -11.13
CA PHE A 87 -0.21 9.82 -11.62
C PHE A 87 -0.08 10.42 -13.03
N THR A 88 -0.77 11.53 -13.28
CA THR A 88 -0.84 12.13 -14.61
C THR A 88 0.54 12.54 -15.13
N GLY A 89 0.78 12.36 -16.43
CA GLY A 89 2.08 12.60 -17.05
C GLY A 89 3.06 11.43 -16.94
N SER A 90 2.87 10.49 -16.01
CA SER A 90 3.70 9.30 -15.96
C SER A 90 3.35 8.33 -17.09
N THR A 91 4.36 7.61 -17.57
CA THR A 91 4.18 6.49 -18.50
C THR A 91 4.96 5.30 -17.97
N LEU A 92 4.37 4.11 -18.06
CA LEU A 92 4.97 2.87 -17.56
C LEU A 92 4.50 1.67 -18.38
N ASN A 93 5.17 0.53 -18.22
CA ASN A 93 4.75 -0.75 -18.79
C ASN A 93 4.46 -1.75 -17.66
N TYR A 94 3.24 -2.31 -17.64
CA TYR A 94 2.84 -3.27 -16.61
C TYR A 94 3.61 -4.61 -16.69
N ALA A 95 3.87 -5.11 -17.91
CA ALA A 95 4.62 -6.35 -18.11
C ALA A 95 6.06 -6.22 -17.60
N GLU A 96 6.69 -5.06 -17.77
CA GLU A 96 8.04 -4.80 -17.22
C GLU A 96 8.08 -5.01 -15.70
N HIS A 97 7.04 -4.58 -14.99
CA HIS A 97 6.95 -4.78 -13.53
C HIS A 97 6.78 -6.25 -13.16
N ILE A 98 6.00 -7.01 -13.94
CA ILE A 98 5.84 -8.46 -13.74
C ILE A 98 7.17 -9.18 -13.89
N PHE A 99 7.93 -8.86 -14.94
CA PHE A 99 9.19 -9.54 -15.25
C PHE A 99 10.40 -8.99 -14.49
N ARG A 100 10.24 -7.96 -13.65
CA ARG A 100 11.34 -7.32 -12.91
C ARG A 100 12.20 -8.29 -12.09
N ALA A 101 11.61 -9.36 -11.56
CA ALA A 101 12.30 -10.38 -10.77
C ALA A 101 12.49 -11.71 -11.52
N ALA A 102 12.20 -11.75 -12.82
CA ALA A 102 12.30 -12.97 -13.61
C ALA A 102 13.75 -13.45 -13.68
N ASN A 103 13.94 -14.74 -13.42
CA ASN A 103 15.24 -15.40 -13.49
C ASN A 103 15.04 -16.90 -13.76
N ASP A 104 16.07 -17.56 -14.27
CA ASP A 104 16.03 -18.98 -14.63
C ASP A 104 15.99 -19.94 -13.42
N GLN A 105 16.13 -19.41 -12.19
CA GLN A 105 16.18 -20.23 -10.97
C GLN A 105 14.81 -20.42 -10.31
N HIS A 106 13.83 -19.57 -10.62
CA HIS A 106 12.51 -19.59 -9.97
C HIS A 106 11.39 -19.64 -11.01
N PRO A 107 10.50 -20.65 -10.96
CA PRO A 107 9.40 -20.74 -11.90
C PRO A 107 8.42 -19.57 -11.70
N ALA A 108 8.05 -18.90 -12.79
CA ALA A 108 7.03 -17.85 -12.79
C ALA A 108 5.60 -18.41 -12.79
N ILE A 109 5.40 -19.59 -13.40
CA ILE A 109 4.11 -20.26 -13.52
C ILE A 109 4.29 -21.73 -13.15
N ILE A 110 3.52 -22.20 -12.17
CA ILE A 110 3.38 -23.62 -11.82
C ILE A 110 1.96 -24.01 -12.24
N PHE A 111 1.84 -24.89 -13.22
CA PHE A 111 0.56 -25.40 -13.70
C PHE A 111 0.48 -26.91 -13.44
N SER A 112 -0.69 -27.38 -13.02
CA SER A 112 -0.97 -28.78 -12.67
C SER A 112 -2.31 -29.20 -13.21
#